data_AF-A0A258XY55-F1
#
_entry.id   AF-A0A258XY55-F1
#
_cell.length_a   1.000
_cell.length_b   1.000
_cell.length_c   1.000
_cell.angle_alpha   90.00
_cell.angle_beta   90.00
_cell.angle_gamma   90.00
#
_symmetry.space_group_name_H-M   'P 1'
#
loop_
_entity.id
_entity.type
_entity.pdbx_description
1 polymer ?
#
loop_
_entity_poly.entity_id
_entity_poly.type
_entity_poly.pdbx_seq_one_letter_code
_entity_poly.pdbx_strand_id
1 'polypeptide(L)'
;MIDTYHRRGIYPLALPSGLGVEAAGKVVAVGESVGGGVIDLAVGDRVASFGPFEVLDGTRAALVAETDSYSPADFQKMLRAHPGIRVLEMPDCPGTVDDFANLRLGRMIRAQGIATHVPEHGSVRSGAVELFLAGATRSAAPDASFVVHAWLDEDGREPDDFAANDPVNRAYVDYYREMGLPADKAAAFYALTNSVPHEDVLMLGTGDLQKFAALN
;
A
#
# COMPACT_ATOMS: atom_id res chain seq x y z
N MET A 1 -16.83 -4.97 1.45
CA MET A 1 -18.28 -5.10 1.11
C MET A 1 -18.83 -3.73 0.66
N ILE A 2 -19.84 -3.64 -0.23
CA ILE A 2 -20.22 -2.38 -0.93
C ILE A 2 -21.20 -1.51 -0.11
N ASP A 3 -20.80 -0.29 0.24
CA ASP A 3 -21.60 0.70 0.97
C ASP A 3 -22.90 1.08 0.24
N THR A 4 -22.87 1.21 -1.09
CA THR A 4 -24.08 1.52 -1.88
C THR A 4 -25.17 0.44 -1.77
N TYR A 5 -24.80 -0.82 -1.57
CA TYR A 5 -25.77 -1.91 -1.40
C TYR A 5 -26.34 -1.95 0.01
N HIS A 6 -25.57 -1.54 1.02
CA HIS A 6 -26.07 -1.31 2.38
C HIS A 6 -27.04 -0.13 2.42
N ARG A 7 -26.68 1.01 1.82
CA ARG A 7 -27.57 2.19 1.74
C ARG A 7 -28.86 1.93 0.96
N ARG A 8 -28.82 1.04 -0.03
CA ARG A 8 -30.00 0.62 -0.82
C ARG A 8 -30.77 -0.55 -0.21
N GLY A 9 -30.33 -1.10 0.92
CA GLY A 9 -31.01 -2.21 1.62
C GLY A 9 -30.94 -3.56 0.91
N ILE A 10 -30.05 -3.71 -0.09
CA ILE A 10 -29.87 -4.96 -0.84
C ILE A 10 -29.13 -6.00 0.02
N TYR A 11 -28.21 -5.53 0.88
CA TYR A 11 -27.57 -6.32 1.93
C TYR A 11 -27.75 -5.62 3.28
N PRO A 12 -28.70 -6.05 4.13
CA PRO A 12 -28.96 -5.39 5.40
C PRO A 12 -27.79 -5.61 6.39
N LEU A 13 -27.35 -4.54 7.05
CA LEU A 13 -26.38 -4.59 8.15
C LEU A 13 -27.11 -4.62 9.50
N ALA A 14 -26.62 -5.42 10.43
CA ALA A 14 -27.04 -5.33 11.83
C ALA A 14 -26.51 -4.01 12.42
N LEU A 15 -27.39 -3.27 13.08
CA LEU A 15 -27.05 -1.98 13.68
C LEU A 15 -26.63 -2.13 15.16
N PRO A 16 -25.68 -1.29 15.64
CA PRO A 16 -25.01 -0.23 14.90
C PRO A 16 -23.90 -0.78 13.98
N SER A 17 -23.90 -0.35 12.72
CA SER A 17 -22.80 -0.59 11.79
C SER A 17 -21.99 0.69 11.62
N GLY A 18 -20.69 0.58 11.34
CA GLY A 18 -19.83 1.73 11.04
C GLY A 18 -20.30 2.54 9.83
N LEU A 19 -19.69 3.73 9.66
CA LEU A 19 -19.83 4.52 8.43
C LEU A 19 -19.30 3.71 7.23
N GLY A 20 -19.91 3.90 6.07
CA GLY A 20 -19.52 3.20 4.84
C GLY A 20 -18.06 3.44 4.43
N VAL A 21 -17.52 2.54 3.59
CA VAL A 21 -16.11 2.52 3.16
C VAL A 21 -15.77 3.49 2.02
N GLU A 22 -16.75 4.28 1.55
CA GLU A 22 -16.58 5.28 0.50
C GLU A 22 -17.16 6.63 0.98
N ALA A 23 -16.35 7.68 0.89
CA ALA A 23 -16.74 9.04 1.25
C ALA A 23 -16.26 10.01 0.16
N ALA A 24 -17.03 11.07 -0.08
CA ALA A 24 -16.60 12.17 -0.94
C ALA A 24 -17.03 13.49 -0.32
N GLY A 25 -16.15 14.48 -0.36
CA GLY A 25 -16.35 15.75 0.32
C GLY A 25 -15.61 16.89 -0.33
N LYS A 26 -15.95 18.11 0.12
CA LYS A 26 -15.16 19.31 -0.16
C LYS A 26 -14.46 19.73 1.12
N VAL A 27 -13.17 20.02 1.06
CA VAL A 27 -12.44 20.61 2.18
C VAL A 27 -13.04 21.99 2.46
N VAL A 28 -13.66 22.14 3.63
CA VAL A 28 -14.30 23.40 4.07
C VAL A 28 -13.45 24.20 5.04
N ALA A 29 -12.46 23.56 5.65
CA ALA A 29 -11.48 24.18 6.54
C ALA A 29 -10.21 23.30 6.55
N VAL A 30 -9.06 23.94 6.74
CA VAL A 30 -7.76 23.29 6.94
C VAL A 30 -7.24 23.77 8.29
N GLY A 31 -6.83 22.84 9.15
CA GLY A 31 -6.30 23.17 10.48
C GLY A 31 -4.85 23.65 10.43
N GLU A 32 -4.43 24.43 11.43
CA GLU A 32 -3.01 24.60 11.73
C GLU A 32 -2.49 23.27 12.28
N SER A 33 -1.55 22.64 11.59
CA SER A 33 -1.01 21.33 11.96
C SER A 33 0.01 21.44 13.07
N VAL A 34 0.03 20.43 13.94
CA VAL A 34 1.07 20.26 14.96
C VAL A 34 2.33 19.76 14.25
N GLY A 35 3.25 20.66 13.88
CA GLY A 35 4.60 20.28 13.40
C GLY A 35 4.97 20.63 11.95
N GLY A 36 4.14 21.36 11.21
CA GLY A 36 4.39 21.73 9.81
C GLY A 36 3.09 21.68 9.03
N GLY A 37 2.76 22.75 8.30
CA GLY A 37 1.44 23.00 7.67
C GLY A 37 0.79 21.78 7.01
N VAL A 38 -0.55 21.71 6.95
CA VAL A 38 -1.23 20.83 6.00
C VAL A 38 -0.89 21.37 4.61
N ILE A 39 0.17 20.84 4.02
CA ILE A 39 0.83 21.40 2.83
C ILE A 39 0.14 21.00 1.52
N ASP A 40 -0.71 19.96 1.55
CA ASP A 40 -1.25 19.34 0.34
C ASP A 40 -2.79 19.38 0.22
N LEU A 41 -3.49 20.04 1.14
CA LEU A 41 -4.95 20.25 1.05
C LEU A 41 -5.30 21.72 1.23
N ALA A 42 -6.11 22.24 0.32
CA ALA A 42 -6.64 23.59 0.36
C ALA A 42 -8.17 23.58 0.56
N VAL A 43 -8.68 24.61 1.24
CA VAL A 43 -10.13 24.87 1.28
C VAL A 43 -10.62 25.04 -0.15
N GLY A 44 -11.51 24.15 -0.59
CA GLY A 44 -11.84 24.06 -2.02
C GLY A 44 -11.74 22.66 -2.59
N ASP A 45 -10.79 21.88 -2.09
CA ASP A 45 -10.40 20.61 -2.69
C ASP A 45 -11.51 19.57 -2.56
N ARG A 46 -11.59 18.70 -3.57
CA ARG A 46 -12.51 17.57 -3.60
C ARG A 46 -11.73 16.33 -3.23
N VAL A 47 -12.07 15.72 -2.12
CA VAL A 47 -11.47 14.48 -1.64
C VAL A 47 -12.48 13.35 -1.79
N ALA A 48 -12.00 12.18 -2.17
CA ALA A 48 -12.79 10.96 -2.22
C ALA A 48 -11.98 9.78 -1.68
N SER A 49 -12.58 8.96 -0.83
CA SER A 49 -11.96 7.77 -0.25
C SER A 49 -12.57 6.51 -0.84
N PHE A 50 -11.72 5.54 -1.16
CA PHE A 50 -12.07 4.22 -1.68
C PHE A 50 -11.29 3.17 -0.91
N GLY A 51 -11.88 2.58 0.14
CA GLY A 51 -11.13 1.67 1.00
C GLY A 51 -9.90 2.38 1.60
N PRO A 52 -8.66 1.87 1.42
CA PRO A 52 -7.46 2.49 1.99
C PRO A 52 -6.90 3.65 1.14
N PHE A 53 -7.55 4.00 0.03
CA PHE A 53 -7.09 5.02 -0.90
C PHE A 53 -7.82 6.35 -0.71
N GLU A 54 -7.08 7.45 -0.67
CA GLU A 54 -7.62 8.82 -0.68
C GLU A 54 -7.19 9.54 -1.95
N VAL A 55 -8.14 10.04 -2.73
CA VAL A 55 -7.86 10.86 -3.91
C VAL A 55 -7.49 12.26 -3.46
N LEU A 56 -6.26 12.66 -3.76
CA LEU A 56 -5.71 13.98 -3.43
C LEU A 56 -6.06 14.99 -4.50
N ASP A 57 -5.88 14.62 -5.77
CA ASP A 57 -6.21 15.45 -6.92
C ASP A 57 -6.51 14.61 -8.18
N GLY A 58 -6.64 15.25 -9.33
CA GLY A 58 -6.97 14.57 -10.60
C GLY A 58 -5.93 13.54 -11.06
N THR A 59 -4.75 13.51 -10.44
CA THR A 59 -3.62 12.69 -10.85
C THR A 59 -2.90 11.93 -9.73
N ARG A 60 -3.22 12.24 -8.47
CA ARG A 60 -2.59 11.63 -7.30
C ARG A 60 -3.63 11.08 -6.34
N ALA A 61 -3.34 9.92 -5.79
CA ALA A 61 -4.04 9.33 -4.66
C ALA A 61 -3.01 8.93 -3.60
N ALA A 62 -3.40 8.86 -2.34
CA ALA A 62 -2.59 8.35 -1.24
C ALA A 62 -3.10 6.98 -0.78
N LEU A 63 -2.20 6.10 -0.36
CA LEU A 63 -2.50 4.91 0.44
C LEU A 63 -2.27 5.27 1.91
N VAL A 64 -3.33 5.28 2.71
CA VAL A 64 -3.30 5.85 4.09
C VAL A 64 -3.81 4.89 5.17
N ALA A 65 -4.15 3.67 4.78
CA ALA A 65 -4.66 2.67 5.70
C ALA A 65 -4.17 1.27 5.31
N GLU A 66 -4.42 0.32 6.22
CA GLU A 66 -4.12 -1.09 6.00
C GLU A 66 -4.89 -1.63 4.80
N THR A 67 -4.23 -2.50 4.02
CA THR A 67 -4.86 -3.17 2.89
C THR A 67 -5.40 -4.53 3.30
N ASP A 68 -6.47 -4.94 2.64
CA ASP A 68 -7.23 -6.15 2.93
C ASP A 68 -7.73 -6.83 1.65
N SER A 69 -8.52 -7.89 1.82
CA SER A 69 -9.14 -8.64 0.72
C SER A 69 -10.02 -7.80 -0.23
N TYR A 70 -10.50 -6.63 0.19
CA TYR A 70 -11.35 -5.74 -0.61
C TYR A 70 -10.55 -4.68 -1.38
N SER A 71 -9.34 -4.37 -0.93
CA SER A 71 -8.49 -3.30 -1.46
C SER A 71 -8.26 -3.37 -2.98
N PRO A 72 -8.07 -4.53 -3.63
CA PRO A 72 -8.04 -4.61 -5.09
C PRO A 72 -9.31 -4.07 -5.77
N ALA A 73 -10.49 -4.37 -5.23
CA ALA A 73 -11.75 -3.90 -5.80
C ALA A 73 -11.92 -2.39 -5.60
N ASP A 74 -11.51 -1.87 -4.44
CA ASP A 74 -11.56 -0.44 -4.15
C ASP A 74 -10.59 0.36 -5.02
N PHE A 75 -9.38 -0.16 -5.27
CA PHE A 75 -8.45 0.40 -6.24
C PHE A 75 -9.06 0.52 -7.65
N GLN A 76 -9.75 -0.53 -8.13
CA GLN A 76 -10.43 -0.46 -9.43
C GLN A 76 -11.56 0.58 -9.45
N LYS A 77 -12.31 0.74 -8.36
CA LYS A 77 -13.35 1.77 -8.27
C LYS A 77 -12.73 3.16 -8.32
N MET A 78 -11.65 3.38 -7.57
CA MET A 78 -10.91 4.64 -7.59
C MET A 78 -10.48 4.97 -9.02
N LEU A 79 -9.83 4.05 -9.74
CA LEU A 79 -9.39 4.31 -11.11
C LEU A 79 -10.54 4.49 -12.11
N ARG A 80 -11.70 3.84 -11.90
CA ARG A 80 -12.89 4.10 -12.71
C ARG A 80 -13.45 5.50 -12.49
N ALA A 81 -13.46 5.98 -11.26
CA ALA A 81 -13.95 7.31 -10.91
C ALA A 81 -12.92 8.42 -11.25
N HIS A 82 -11.63 8.09 -11.15
CA HIS A 82 -10.49 8.99 -11.33
C HIS A 82 -9.47 8.36 -12.29
N PRO A 83 -9.74 8.34 -13.61
CA PRO A 83 -8.88 7.68 -14.60
C PRO A 83 -7.53 8.40 -14.84
N GLY A 84 -7.35 9.61 -14.30
CA GLY A 84 -6.11 10.38 -14.42
C GLY A 84 -5.03 10.04 -13.39
N ILE A 85 -5.34 9.19 -12.40
CA ILE A 85 -4.40 8.81 -11.34
C ILE A 85 -3.17 8.12 -11.95
N ARG A 86 -2.01 8.66 -11.61
CA ARG A 86 -0.68 8.21 -12.09
C ARG A 86 0.37 8.13 -10.98
N VAL A 87 0.09 8.69 -9.81
CA VAL A 87 0.94 8.58 -8.62
C VAL A 87 0.11 8.07 -7.46
N LEU A 88 0.65 7.06 -6.78
CA LEU A 88 0.22 6.60 -5.46
C LEU A 88 1.22 7.10 -4.41
N GLU A 89 0.82 8.09 -3.64
CA GLU A 89 1.59 8.58 -2.49
C GLU A 89 1.41 7.65 -1.29
N MET A 90 2.47 7.50 -0.51
CA MET A 90 2.53 6.55 0.60
C MET A 90 3.04 7.25 1.87
N PRO A 91 2.25 8.18 2.44
CA PRO A 91 2.67 8.99 3.60
C PRO A 91 2.71 8.16 4.89
N ASP A 92 1.74 7.29 5.11
CA ASP A 92 1.70 6.39 6.26
C ASP A 92 0.95 5.10 5.88
N CYS A 93 1.71 4.07 5.52
CA CYS A 93 1.17 2.79 5.05
C CYS A 93 1.47 1.69 6.08
N PRO A 94 0.49 1.28 6.89
CA PRO A 94 0.72 0.36 8.01
C PRO A 94 0.99 -1.09 7.61
N GLY A 95 0.51 -1.55 6.45
CA GLY A 95 0.73 -2.92 5.99
C GLY A 95 -0.49 -3.54 5.34
N THR A 96 -0.58 -4.86 5.48
CA THR A 96 -1.67 -5.67 4.91
C THR A 96 -2.10 -6.77 5.88
N VAL A 97 -3.36 -7.15 5.78
CA VAL A 97 -3.93 -8.33 6.47
C VAL A 97 -4.01 -9.55 5.54
N ASP A 98 -4.09 -9.31 4.22
CA ASP A 98 -4.27 -10.36 3.21
C ASP A 98 -3.18 -10.24 2.15
N ASP A 99 -2.14 -11.04 2.32
CA ASP A 99 -0.98 -11.05 1.44
C ASP A 99 -1.35 -11.41 0.00
N PHE A 100 -2.28 -12.34 -0.23
CA PHE A 100 -2.70 -12.71 -1.58
C PHE A 100 -3.39 -11.54 -2.30
N ALA A 101 -4.28 -10.84 -1.60
CA ALA A 101 -4.92 -9.64 -2.12
C ALA A 101 -3.91 -8.51 -2.32
N ASN A 102 -2.92 -8.38 -1.43
CA ASN A 102 -1.87 -7.38 -1.51
C ASN A 102 -0.96 -7.57 -2.73
N LEU A 103 -0.46 -8.80 -2.97
CA LEU A 103 0.33 -9.10 -4.17
C LEU A 103 -0.49 -8.92 -5.45
N ARG A 104 -1.80 -9.20 -5.41
CA ARG A 104 -2.70 -8.92 -6.54
C ARG A 104 -2.85 -7.41 -6.76
N LEU A 105 -3.03 -6.62 -5.70
CA LEU A 105 -3.11 -5.17 -5.77
C LEU A 105 -1.81 -4.57 -6.34
N GLY A 106 -0.66 -5.04 -5.89
CA GLY A 106 0.64 -4.63 -6.43
C GLY A 106 0.76 -4.87 -7.93
N ARG A 107 0.39 -6.06 -8.41
CA ARG A 107 0.33 -6.35 -9.86
C ARG A 107 -0.62 -5.41 -10.61
N MET A 108 -1.73 -5.01 -9.99
CA MET A 108 -2.67 -4.05 -10.58
C MET A 108 -2.08 -2.63 -10.65
N ILE A 109 -1.39 -2.17 -9.61
CA ILE A 109 -0.64 -0.89 -9.61
C ILE A 109 0.38 -0.89 -10.75
N ARG A 110 1.20 -1.95 -10.84
CA ARG A 110 2.23 -2.13 -11.87
C ARG A 110 1.63 -2.12 -13.27
N ALA A 111 0.54 -2.86 -13.49
CA ALA A 111 -0.13 -2.95 -14.78
C ALA A 111 -0.73 -1.62 -15.26
N GLN A 112 -1.11 -0.72 -14.34
CA GLN A 112 -1.62 0.61 -14.66
C GLN A 112 -0.50 1.64 -14.92
N GLY A 113 0.78 1.27 -14.74
CA GLY A 113 1.89 2.19 -14.94
C GLY A 113 1.96 3.30 -13.87
N ILE A 114 1.32 3.11 -12.72
CA ILE A 114 1.28 4.10 -11.63
C ILE A 114 2.64 4.14 -10.92
N ALA A 115 3.14 5.35 -10.67
CA ALA A 115 4.33 5.57 -9.85
C ALA A 115 3.99 5.48 -8.37
N THR A 116 4.92 5.02 -7.54
CA THR A 116 4.82 5.08 -6.08
C THR A 116 5.78 6.13 -5.54
N HIS A 117 5.32 6.89 -4.57
CA HIS A 117 6.10 7.96 -3.94
C HIS A 117 5.94 7.94 -2.42
N VAL A 118 7.05 7.88 -1.70
CA VAL A 118 7.07 8.08 -0.24
C VAL A 118 7.52 9.52 0.04
N PRO A 119 6.65 10.39 0.56
CA PRO A 119 7.00 11.79 0.83
C PRO A 119 7.95 11.91 2.04
N GLU A 120 8.36 13.15 2.35
CA GLU A 120 9.13 13.45 3.57
C GLU A 120 8.40 12.94 4.82
N HIS A 121 9.16 12.39 5.77
CA HIS A 121 8.63 11.71 6.96
C HIS A 121 7.71 10.51 6.69
N GLY A 122 7.61 10.05 5.43
CA GLY A 122 6.73 8.96 5.06
C GLY A 122 7.18 7.62 5.66
N SER A 123 6.22 6.77 6.01
CA SER A 123 6.50 5.45 6.58
C SER A 123 5.72 4.34 5.86
N VAL A 124 6.44 3.34 5.35
CA VAL A 124 5.88 2.19 4.62
C VAL A 124 6.29 0.89 5.30
N ARG A 125 5.32 0.11 5.76
CA ARG A 125 5.58 -1.02 6.67
C ARG A 125 4.95 -2.31 6.17
N SER A 126 5.58 -3.43 6.50
CA SER A 126 5.07 -4.77 6.21
C SER A 126 4.72 -4.92 4.73
N GLY A 127 3.59 -5.57 4.41
CA GLY A 127 3.04 -5.74 3.06
C GLY A 127 2.94 -4.47 2.21
N ALA A 128 2.96 -3.27 2.81
CA ALA A 128 2.96 -2.04 2.04
C ALA A 128 4.28 -1.82 1.28
N VAL A 129 5.39 -2.45 1.71
CA VAL A 129 6.67 -2.37 1.00
C VAL A 129 6.57 -3.07 -0.36
N GLU A 130 5.84 -4.18 -0.46
CA GLU A 130 5.51 -4.86 -1.72
C GLU A 130 4.75 -3.92 -2.66
N LEU A 131 3.81 -3.11 -2.14
CA LEU A 131 3.06 -2.15 -2.91
C LEU A 131 3.93 -0.98 -3.37
N PHE A 132 4.85 -0.50 -2.52
CA PHE A 132 5.84 0.49 -2.93
C PHE A 132 6.69 -0.03 -4.08
N LEU A 133 7.18 -1.28 -3.99
CA LEU A 133 7.98 -1.90 -5.05
C LEU A 133 7.21 -2.03 -6.37
N ALA A 134 5.88 -2.12 -6.31
CA ALA A 134 5.03 -2.26 -7.48
C ALA A 134 4.93 -1.04 -8.39
N GLY A 135 5.40 0.13 -7.93
CA GLY A 135 5.45 1.35 -8.74
C GLY A 135 6.15 1.11 -10.08
N ALA A 136 5.57 1.66 -11.15
CA ALA A 136 6.20 1.71 -12.47
C ALA A 136 7.56 2.42 -12.39
N THR A 137 7.55 3.54 -11.66
CA THR A 137 8.71 4.24 -11.10
C THR A 137 8.51 4.41 -9.61
N ARG A 138 9.60 4.50 -8.86
CA ARG A 138 9.59 4.59 -7.40
C ARG A 138 10.44 5.77 -6.96
N SER A 139 9.98 6.50 -5.96
CA SER A 139 10.75 7.59 -5.34
C SER A 139 10.44 7.62 -3.85
N ALA A 140 11.42 8.00 -3.04
CA ALA A 140 11.26 8.12 -1.60
C ALA A 140 12.13 9.26 -1.10
N ALA A 141 11.61 10.05 -0.17
CA ALA A 141 12.38 11.09 0.49
C ALA A 141 13.60 10.52 1.22
N PRO A 142 14.69 11.28 1.40
CA PRO A 142 15.90 10.80 2.08
C PRO A 142 15.65 10.29 3.51
N ASP A 143 14.63 10.81 4.18
CA ASP A 143 14.24 10.49 5.56
C ASP A 143 13.04 9.54 5.66
N ALA A 144 12.55 9.01 4.53
CA ALA A 144 11.50 8.00 4.52
C ALA A 144 11.95 6.72 5.23
N SER A 145 11.01 6.09 5.95
CA SER A 145 11.23 4.89 6.74
C SER A 145 10.47 3.70 6.18
N PHE A 146 11.16 2.57 6.07
CA PHE A 146 10.60 1.30 5.66
C PHE A 146 10.73 0.28 6.78
N VAL A 147 9.72 -0.56 6.97
CA VAL A 147 9.76 -1.62 7.98
C VAL A 147 9.42 -2.95 7.33
N VAL A 148 10.27 -3.94 7.53
CA VAL A 148 10.08 -5.31 7.01
C VAL A 148 10.20 -6.33 8.13
N HIS A 149 9.51 -7.45 7.96
CA HIS A 149 9.54 -8.62 8.83
C HIS A 149 9.02 -9.83 8.05
N ALA A 150 9.15 -11.03 8.61
CA ALA A 150 8.57 -12.24 8.03
C ALA A 150 7.02 -12.14 7.92
N TRP A 151 6.46 -12.64 6.81
CA TRP A 151 5.00 -12.81 6.70
C TRP A 151 4.53 -13.94 7.62
N LEU A 152 3.24 -13.92 7.97
CA LEU A 152 2.60 -14.92 8.82
C LEU A 152 1.30 -15.36 8.17
N ASP A 153 1.12 -16.66 7.95
CA ASP A 153 -0.15 -17.19 7.42
C ASP A 153 -1.23 -17.36 8.51
N GLU A 154 -2.44 -17.74 8.07
CA GLU A 154 -3.59 -17.94 8.97
C GLU A 154 -3.38 -19.07 10.00
N ASP A 155 -2.48 -20.01 9.73
CA ASP A 155 -2.11 -21.11 10.62
C ASP A 155 -0.96 -20.71 11.59
N GLY A 156 -0.47 -19.47 11.49
CA GLY A 156 0.63 -18.96 12.31
C GLY A 156 2.01 -19.43 11.86
N ARG A 157 2.17 -19.77 10.58
CA ARG A 157 3.44 -20.20 9.99
C ARG A 157 4.17 -19.06 9.30
N GLU A 158 5.48 -19.13 9.35
CA GLU A 158 6.42 -18.17 8.77
C GLU A 158 7.19 -18.78 7.59
N PRO A 159 7.90 -17.98 6.76
CA PRO A 159 8.70 -18.47 5.63
C PRO A 159 9.59 -19.68 5.91
N ASP A 160 10.19 -19.74 7.11
CA ASP A 160 11.13 -20.78 7.54
C ASP A 160 10.43 -22.10 7.91
N ASP A 161 9.11 -22.10 8.09
CA ASP A 161 8.31 -23.33 8.24
C ASP A 161 8.12 -24.06 6.91
N PHE A 162 8.50 -23.42 5.79
CA PHE A 162 8.41 -23.96 4.44
C PHE A 162 9.80 -24.17 3.83
N ALA A 163 9.89 -25.09 2.88
CA ALA A 163 11.11 -25.23 2.10
C ALA A 163 11.39 -23.94 1.32
N ALA A 164 12.66 -23.58 1.12
CA ALA A 164 13.04 -22.36 0.37
C ALA A 164 12.46 -22.32 -1.06
N ASN A 165 12.21 -23.49 -1.67
CA ASN A 165 11.60 -23.63 -2.99
C ASN A 165 10.10 -23.97 -2.95
N ASP A 166 9.47 -23.89 -1.78
CA ASP A 166 8.02 -24.07 -1.65
C ASP A 166 7.27 -23.04 -2.51
N PRO A 167 6.12 -23.39 -3.12
CA PRO A 167 5.28 -22.44 -3.84
C PRO A 167 5.02 -21.11 -3.11
N VAL A 168 4.84 -21.11 -1.78
CA VAL A 168 4.54 -19.89 -1.01
C VAL A 168 5.75 -18.95 -1.00
N ASN A 169 6.94 -19.46 -0.65
CA ASN A 169 8.19 -18.70 -0.68
C ASN A 169 8.54 -18.21 -2.10
N ARG A 170 8.33 -19.06 -3.12
CA ARG A 170 8.58 -18.67 -4.52
C ARG A 170 7.66 -17.56 -5.01
N ALA A 171 6.41 -17.51 -4.53
CA ALA A 171 5.45 -16.49 -4.97
C ALA A 171 5.93 -15.06 -4.68
N TYR A 172 6.59 -14.83 -3.54
CA TYR A 172 7.17 -13.52 -3.20
C TYR A 172 8.40 -13.19 -4.03
N VAL A 173 9.32 -14.15 -4.18
CA VAL A 173 10.53 -13.94 -5.02
C VAL A 173 10.15 -13.64 -6.46
N ASP A 174 9.19 -14.38 -7.02
CA ASP A 174 8.67 -14.14 -8.36
C ASP A 174 7.94 -12.80 -8.46
N TYR A 175 7.16 -12.43 -7.44
CA TYR A 175 6.53 -11.11 -7.38
C TYR A 175 7.56 -9.97 -7.44
N TYR A 176 8.65 -10.03 -6.66
CA TYR A 176 9.69 -8.99 -6.72
C TYR A 176 10.35 -8.89 -8.10
N ARG A 177 10.53 -10.02 -8.78
CA ARG A 177 11.04 -10.04 -10.16
C ARG A 177 10.05 -9.40 -11.14
N GLU A 178 8.75 -9.67 -10.99
CA GLU A 178 7.70 -9.01 -11.77
C GLU A 178 7.70 -7.48 -11.55
N MET A 179 8.05 -7.02 -10.35
CA MET A 179 8.19 -5.58 -10.03
C MET A 179 9.51 -4.95 -10.53
N GLY A 180 10.36 -5.76 -11.19
CA GLY A 180 11.56 -5.32 -11.88
C GLY A 180 12.85 -5.41 -11.07
N LEU A 181 12.86 -6.14 -9.95
CA LEU A 181 14.12 -6.45 -9.25
C LEU A 181 14.90 -7.52 -10.06
N PRO A 182 16.22 -7.34 -10.26
CA PRO A 182 17.09 -8.41 -10.75
C PRO A 182 16.96 -9.68 -9.90
N ALA A 183 17.12 -10.85 -10.51
CA ALA A 183 16.82 -12.13 -9.84
C ALA A 183 17.60 -12.36 -8.53
N ASP A 184 18.89 -11.99 -8.52
CA ASP A 184 19.75 -12.02 -7.33
C ASP A 184 19.25 -11.04 -6.25
N LYS A 185 18.86 -9.83 -6.65
CA LYS A 185 18.32 -8.81 -5.75
C LYS A 185 16.94 -9.17 -5.21
N ALA A 186 16.08 -9.81 -6.00
CA ALA A 186 14.78 -10.29 -5.56
C ALA A 186 14.91 -11.36 -4.46
N ALA A 187 15.81 -12.33 -4.67
CA ALA A 187 16.10 -13.35 -3.66
C ALA A 187 16.74 -12.75 -2.40
N ALA A 188 17.69 -11.82 -2.57
CA ALA A 188 18.34 -11.15 -1.45
C ALA A 188 17.38 -10.24 -0.66
N PHE A 189 16.46 -9.57 -1.34
CA PHE A 189 15.43 -8.76 -0.69
C PHE A 189 14.46 -9.63 0.11
N TYR A 190 13.99 -10.74 -0.46
CA TYR A 190 13.15 -11.70 0.28
C TYR A 190 13.86 -12.29 1.51
N ALA A 191 15.16 -12.60 1.39
CA ALA A 191 15.95 -13.04 2.53
C ALA A 191 16.10 -11.95 3.60
N LEU A 192 16.18 -10.67 3.20
CA LEU A 192 16.24 -9.53 4.12
C LEU A 192 14.92 -9.34 4.87
N THR A 193 13.78 -9.37 4.16
CA THR A 193 12.45 -9.21 4.80
C THR A 193 12.22 -10.28 5.86
N ASN A 194 12.67 -11.50 5.60
CA ASN A 194 12.48 -12.65 6.49
C ASN A 194 13.67 -12.86 7.48
N SER A 195 14.55 -11.87 7.62
CA SER A 195 15.71 -11.96 8.53
C SER A 195 15.35 -11.78 10.01
N VAL A 196 14.13 -11.32 10.28
CA VAL A 196 13.53 -11.19 11.61
C VAL A 196 12.13 -11.82 11.60
N PRO A 197 11.70 -12.45 12.70
CA PRO A 197 10.39 -13.09 12.79
C PRO A 197 9.26 -12.05 12.70
N HIS A 198 8.02 -12.51 12.50
CA HIS A 198 6.86 -11.63 12.33
C HIS A 198 6.61 -10.70 13.53
N GLU A 199 6.96 -11.15 14.75
CA GLU A 199 6.80 -10.36 15.98
C GLU A 199 7.86 -9.27 16.18
N ASP A 200 8.94 -9.31 15.40
CA ASP A 200 10.02 -8.33 15.40
C ASP A 200 9.93 -7.43 14.16
N VAL A 201 10.78 -6.40 14.11
CA VAL A 201 10.84 -5.49 12.98
C VAL A 201 12.27 -5.12 12.60
N LEU A 202 12.53 -5.07 11.30
CA LEU A 202 13.73 -4.49 10.73
C LEU A 202 13.40 -3.14 10.09
N MET A 203 13.97 -2.07 10.64
CA MET A 203 13.86 -0.73 10.08
C MET A 203 14.92 -0.49 9.00
N LEU A 204 14.49 0.06 7.87
CA LEU A 204 15.31 0.35 6.70
C LEU A 204 15.11 1.81 6.29
N GLY A 205 16.16 2.45 5.80
CA GLY A 205 16.07 3.76 5.15
C GLY A 205 15.97 3.67 3.63
N THR A 206 15.72 4.81 2.98
CA THR A 206 15.73 4.93 1.51
C THR A 206 17.02 4.37 0.88
N GLY A 207 18.18 4.63 1.50
CA GLY A 207 19.47 4.13 1.02
C GLY A 207 19.63 2.60 1.08
N ASP A 208 18.91 1.92 1.98
CA ASP A 208 18.91 0.46 2.06
C ASP A 208 18.07 -0.15 0.93
N LEU A 209 16.89 0.42 0.67
CA LEU A 209 16.01 0.02 -0.43
C LEU A 209 16.67 0.20 -1.81
N GLN A 210 17.48 1.26 -2.00
CA GLN A 210 18.24 1.51 -3.23
C GLN A 210 19.22 0.40 -3.60
N LYS A 211 19.66 -0.41 -2.62
CA LYS A 211 20.53 -1.57 -2.89
C LYS A 211 19.79 -2.63 -3.73
N PHE A 212 18.47 -2.73 -3.57
CA PHE A 212 17.62 -3.74 -4.20
C PHE A 212 16.86 -3.22 -5.43
N ALA A 213 16.26 -2.05 -5.31
CA ALA A 213 15.38 -1.47 -6.33
C ALA A 213 15.87 -0.10 -6.79
N ALA A 214 15.75 0.18 -8.09
CA ALA A 214 16.01 1.52 -8.61
C ALA A 214 14.95 2.50 -8.08
N LEU A 215 15.42 3.63 -7.53
CA LEU A 215 14.62 4.78 -7.11
C LEU A 215 15.04 6.00 -7.95
N ASN A 216 14.06 6.80 -8.35
CA ASN A 216 14.23 8.05 -9.10
C ASN A 216 14.40 9.25 -8.17
#